data_AF-A0A351ISQ0-F1
#
_entry.id   AF-A0A351ISQ0-F1
#
_cell.length_a   1.000
_cell.length_b   1.000
_cell.length_c   1.000
_cell.angle_alpha   90.00
_cell.angle_beta   90.00
_cell.angle_gamma   90.00
#
_symmetry.space_group_name_H-M   'P 1'
#
loop_
_entity.id
_entity.type
_entity.pdbx_description
1 polymer ?
#
loop_
_entity_poly.entity_id
_entity_poly.type
_entity_poly.pdbx_seq_one_letter_code
_entity_poly.pdbx_strand_id
1 'polypeptide(L)'
;MKDLERVLGLARSTGDRVIIVDTQESPIVVMPLSEYERVIGYRQDVQSLTEEELLDKINRDIAVWKQSQEEVGWDDFEPVMPSDSPDRDDDRVYLEPVQ
;
A
#
# COMPACT_ATOMS: atom_id res chain seq x y z
N MET A 1 0.88 -2.68 -33.32
CA MET A 1 1.58 -3.59 -32.38
C MET A 1 2.44 -2.86 -31.35
N LYS A 2 3.13 -1.76 -31.69
CA LYS A 2 3.99 -1.01 -30.75
C LYS A 2 3.32 -0.57 -29.44
N ASP A 3 2.04 -0.19 -29.48
CA ASP A 3 1.34 0.28 -28.28
C ASP A 3 1.04 -0.85 -27.30
N LEU A 4 0.68 -2.04 -27.81
CA LEU A 4 0.49 -3.23 -26.98
C LEU A 4 1.81 -3.69 -26.34
N GLU A 5 2.90 -3.69 -27.10
CA GLU A 5 4.23 -4.01 -26.58
C GLU A 5 4.65 -3.05 -25.46
N ARG A 6 4.32 -1.76 -25.61
CA ARG A 6 4.57 -0.75 -24.59
C ARG A 6 3.72 -0.97 -23.34
N VAL A 7 2.44 -1.31 -23.48
CA VAL A 7 1.57 -1.68 -22.36
C VAL A 7 2.10 -2.91 -21.62
N LEU A 8 2.52 -3.94 -22.35
CA LEU A 8 3.12 -5.14 -21.77
C LEU A 8 4.48 -4.86 -21.11
N GLY A 9 5.25 -3.91 -21.63
CA GLY A 9 6.49 -3.44 -21.03
C GLY A 9 6.22 -2.72 -19.71
N LEU A 10 5.24 -1.81 -19.70
CA LEU A 10 4.84 -1.06 -18.51
C LEU A 10 4.36 -2.00 -17.40
N ALA A 11 3.41 -2.89 -17.71
CA ALA A 11 2.87 -3.86 -16.76
C ALA A 11 3.96 -4.77 -16.15
N ARG A 12 5.01 -5.09 -16.90
CA ARG A 12 6.17 -5.84 -16.38
C ARG A 12 7.11 -4.99 -15.54
N SER A 13 7.34 -3.73 -15.91
CA SER A 13 8.29 -2.85 -15.24
C SER A 13 7.78 -2.29 -13.92
N THR A 14 6.47 -2.02 -13.82
CA THR A 14 5.87 -1.45 -12.62
C THR A 14 5.30 -2.53 -11.70
N GLY A 15 5.04 -3.73 -12.22
CA GLY A 15 4.28 -4.77 -11.50
C GLY A 15 2.80 -4.45 -11.36
N ASP A 16 2.35 -3.33 -11.93
CA ASP A 16 0.96 -2.88 -11.84
C ASP A 16 0.07 -3.51 -12.91
N ARG A 17 -1.23 -3.48 -12.62
CA ARG A 17 -2.29 -3.99 -13.49
C ARG A 17 -2.75 -2.88 -14.42
N VAL A 18 -2.79 -3.16 -15.71
CA VAL A 18 -3.33 -2.22 -16.71
C VAL A 18 -4.76 -2.64 -17.04
N ILE A 19 -5.71 -1.72 -16.91
CA ILE A 19 -7.12 -1.95 -17.27
C ILE A 19 -7.39 -1.20 -18.57
N ILE A 20 -7.73 -1.96 -19.61
CA ILE A 20 -8.14 -1.43 -20.91
C ILE A 20 -9.67 -1.45 -20.93
N VAL A 21 -10.27 -0.28 -21.01
CA VAL A 21 -11.73 -0.11 -21.09
C VAL A 21 -12.06 0.41 -22.47
N ASP A 22 -12.92 -0.31 -23.19
CA ASP A 22 -13.60 0.23 -24.36
C ASP A 22 -15.05 0.55 -23.98
N THR A 23 -15.59 1.60 -24.57
CA THR A 23 -16.97 2.07 -24.37
C THR A 23 -18.04 1.06 -24.81
N GLN A 24 -17.69 0.07 -25.63
CA GLN A 24 -18.61 -0.91 -26.20
C GLN A 24 -18.34 -2.36 -25.76
N GLU A 25 -17.19 -2.65 -25.14
CA GLU A 25 -16.78 -4.00 -24.78
C GLU A 25 -16.50 -4.16 -23.29
N SER A 26 -16.46 -5.42 -22.85
CA SER A 26 -16.08 -5.72 -21.46
C SER A 26 -14.63 -5.31 -21.20
N PRO A 27 -14.33 -4.68 -20.06
CA PRO A 27 -12.96 -4.29 -19.71
C PRO A 27 -12.01 -5.47 -19.73
N ILE A 28 -10.82 -5.27 -20.31
CA ILE A 28 -9.74 -6.26 -20.33
C ILE A 28 -8.67 -5.84 -19.34
N VAL A 29 -8.25 -6.77 -18.48
CA VAL A 29 -7.16 -6.54 -17.54
C VAL A 29 -5.90 -7.24 -18.05
N VAL A 30 -4.83 -6.48 -18.18
CA VAL A 30 -3.51 -6.97 -18.56
C VAL A 30 -2.59 -6.92 -17.33
N MET A 31 -2.00 -8.06 -16.99
CA MET A 31 -1.05 -8.18 -15.90
C MET A 31 -0.03 -9.30 -16.17
N PRO A 32 1.14 -9.31 -15.50
CA PRO A 32 2.06 -10.44 -15.57
C PRO A 32 1.38 -11.74 -15.13
N LEU A 33 1.72 -12.85 -15.79
CA LEU A 33 1.13 -14.16 -15.46
C LEU A 33 1.35 -14.56 -14.00
N SER A 34 2.53 -14.26 -13.45
CA SER A 34 2.86 -14.51 -12.05
C SER A 34 1.93 -13.77 -11.08
N GLU A 35 1.46 -12.57 -11.42
CA GLU A 35 0.47 -11.86 -10.60
C GLU A 35 -0.90 -12.53 -10.68
N TYR A 36 -1.29 -12.98 -11.87
CA TYR A 36 -2.55 -13.67 -12.05
C TYR A 36 -2.61 -14.98 -11.27
N GLU A 37 -1.54 -15.77 -11.32
CA GLU A 37 -1.38 -17.00 -10.53
C GLU A 37 -1.45 -16.70 -9.02
N ARG A 38 -0.80 -15.62 -8.55
CA ARG A 38 -0.94 -15.17 -7.16
C ARG A 38 -2.36 -14.84 -6.78
N VAL A 39 -3.08 -14.07 -7.61
CA VAL A 39 -4.48 -13.68 -7.34
C VAL A 39 -5.38 -14.91 -7.27
N ILE A 40 -5.21 -15.88 -8.17
CA ILE A 40 -5.96 -17.15 -8.11
C ILE A 40 -5.59 -17.93 -6.85
N GLY A 41 -4.30 -18.09 -6.55
CA GLY A 41 -3.84 -18.81 -5.35
C GLY A 41 -4.36 -18.19 -4.06
N TYR A 42 -4.25 -16.87 -3.90
CA TYR A 42 -4.78 -16.14 -2.73
C TYR A 42 -6.29 -16.27 -2.60
N ARG A 43 -7.00 -16.27 -3.74
CA ARG A 43 -8.45 -16.45 -3.76
C ARG A 43 -8.84 -17.86 -3.33
N GLN A 44 -8.09 -18.89 -3.73
CA GLN A 44 -8.31 -20.26 -3.26
C GLN A 44 -8.01 -20.39 -1.77
N ASP A 45 -6.91 -19.80 -1.29
CA ASP A 45 -6.50 -19.83 0.12
C ASP A 45 -7.49 -19.16 1.08
N VAL A 46 -8.25 -18.17 0.61
CA VAL A 46 -9.28 -17.49 1.41
C VAL A 46 -10.65 -18.16 1.25
N GLN A 47 -11.00 -18.62 0.04
CA GLN A 47 -12.29 -19.27 -0.22
C GLN A 47 -12.42 -20.66 0.40
N SER A 48 -11.30 -21.34 0.68
CA SER A 48 -11.29 -22.65 1.32
C SER A 48 -11.43 -22.60 2.84
N LEU A 49 -11.39 -21.41 3.46
CA LEU A 49 -11.45 -21.26 4.91
C LEU A 49 -12.89 -21.02 5.36
N THR A 50 -13.25 -21.63 6.47
CA THR A 50 -14.44 -21.24 7.24
C THR A 50 -14.23 -19.88 7.90
N GLU A 51 -15.30 -19.25 8.41
CA GLU A 51 -15.22 -17.95 9.10
C GLU A 51 -14.26 -17.99 10.30
N GLU A 52 -14.30 -19.07 11.08
CA GLU A 52 -13.42 -19.27 12.24
C GLU A 52 -11.94 -19.43 11.81
N GLU A 53 -11.68 -20.24 10.78
CA GLU A 53 -10.32 -20.44 10.26
C GLU A 53 -9.75 -19.16 9.62
N LEU A 54 -10.60 -18.34 9.00
CA LEU A 54 -10.20 -17.03 8.47
C LEU A 54 -9.82 -16.07 9.60
N LEU A 55 -10.61 -16.01 10.67
CA LEU A 55 -10.31 -15.19 11.85
C LEU A 55 -8.99 -15.63 12.51
N ASP A 56 -8.78 -16.94 12.65
CA ASP A 56 -7.54 -17.49 13.20
C ASP A 56 -6.32 -17.16 12.34
N LYS A 57 -6.47 -17.22 11.01
CA LYS A 57 -5.42 -16.81 10.07
C LYS A 57 -5.09 -15.32 10.22
N ILE A 58 -6.09 -14.45 10.28
CA ILE A 58 -5.90 -13.01 10.51
C ILE A 58 -5.16 -12.75 11.82
N ASN A 59 -5.58 -13.40 12.91
CA ASN A 59 -4.95 -13.23 14.22
C ASN A 59 -3.48 -13.68 14.20
N ARG A 60 -3.18 -14.79 13.53
CA ARG A 60 -1.82 -15.29 13.34
C ARG A 60 -0.97 -14.32 12.52
N ASP A 61 -1.49 -13.82 11.40
CA ASP A 61 -0.79 -12.89 10.52
C ASP A 61 -0.48 -11.56 11.24
N ILE A 62 -1.42 -11.05 12.04
CA ILE A 62 -1.21 -9.88 12.90
C ILE A 62 -0.12 -10.14 13.93
N ALA A 63 -0.11 -11.32 14.56
CA ALA A 63 0.91 -11.68 15.55
C ALA A 63 2.31 -11.75 14.93
N VAL A 64 2.45 -12.37 13.76
CA VAL A 64 3.73 -12.44 13.01
C VAL A 64 4.18 -11.04 12.60
N TRP A 65 3.26 -10.21 12.09
CA TRP A 65 3.57 -8.84 11.71
C TRP A 65 4.05 -8.01 12.91
N LYS A 66 3.37 -8.08 14.05
CA LYS A 66 3.78 -7.40 15.29
C LYS A 66 5.16 -7.87 15.77
N GLN A 67 5.40 -9.17 15.76
CA GLN A 67 6.70 -9.74 16.14
C GLN A 67 7.82 -9.21 15.23
N SER A 68 7.57 -9.06 13.93
CA SER A 68 8.53 -8.48 12.99
C SER A 68 8.81 -6.99 13.25
N GLN A 69 7.90 -6.25 13.90
CA GLN A 69 8.08 -4.83 14.25
C GLN A 69 8.87 -4.62 15.55
N GLU A 70 8.72 -5.51 16.54
CA GLU A 70 9.57 -5.51 17.75
C GLU A 70 11.06 -5.68 17.38
N GLU A 71 11.37 -6.47 16.35
CA GLU A 71 12.74 -6.65 15.85
C GLU A 71 13.33 -5.38 15.18
N VAL A 72 12.48 -4.44 14.72
CA VAL A 72 12.93 -3.18 14.06
C VAL A 72 12.98 -1.99 15.04
N GLY A 73 12.77 -2.20 16.34
CA GLY A 73 13.01 -1.17 17.37
C GLY A 73 12.12 0.08 17.23
N TRP A 74 10.88 -0.08 16.76
CA TRP A 74 9.92 1.03 16.65
C TRP A 74 9.40 1.55 18.02
N ASP A 75 9.69 0.85 19.11
CA ASP A 75 9.37 1.28 20.48
C ASP A 75 10.22 2.49 20.95
N ASP A 76 11.31 2.83 20.27
CA ASP A 76 12.22 3.93 20.65
C ASP A 76 11.81 5.30 20.06
N PHE A 77 10.69 5.37 19.34
CA PHE A 77 10.17 6.66 18.86
C PHE A 77 9.46 7.38 20.01
N GLU A 78 10.22 8.01 20.91
CA GLU A 78 9.64 8.99 21.83
C GLU A 78 9.08 10.15 21.00
N PRO A 79 7.75 10.40 21.03
CA PRO A 79 7.22 11.60 20.42
C PRO A 79 7.85 12.79 21.14
N VAL A 80 8.68 13.56 20.43
CA VAL A 80 9.17 14.85 20.92
C VAL A 80 7.95 15.74 21.09
N MET A 81 7.35 15.70 22.26
CA MET A 81 6.29 16.62 22.65
C MET A 81 6.94 18.00 22.67
N PRO A 82 6.52 18.96 21.83
CA PRO A 82 6.99 20.32 21.96
C PRO A 82 6.67 20.75 23.39
N SER A 83 7.72 21.03 24.17
CA SER A 83 7.55 21.54 25.52
C SER A 83 6.81 22.86 25.42
N ASP A 84 5.60 22.93 25.98
CA ASP A 84 4.85 24.18 26.19
C ASP A 84 5.58 25.05 27.23
N SER A 85 6.79 25.50 26.87
CA SER A 85 7.49 26.59 27.52
C SER A 85 7.16 27.83 26.69
N PRO A 86 6.38 28.79 27.21
CA PRO A 86 6.14 30.04 26.51
C PRO A 86 7.38 30.93 26.66
N ASP A 87 8.47 30.55 26.00
CA ASP A 87 9.58 31.48 25.80
C ASP A 87 9.14 32.49 24.74
N ARG A 88 8.89 33.69 25.26
CA ARG A 88 8.56 34.88 24.50
C ARG A 88 9.76 35.26 23.63
N ASP A 89 9.82 34.71 22.43
CA ASP A 89 10.66 35.27 21.38
C ASP A 89 9.80 36.14 20.47
N ASP A 90 9.86 37.44 20.81
CA ASP A 90 9.18 38.60 20.25
C ASP A 90 9.70 39.01 18.85
N ASP A 91 10.17 38.06 18.04
CA ASP A 91 10.87 38.37 16.77
C ASP A 91 10.32 37.61 15.54
N ARG A 92 9.01 37.33 15.52
CA ARG A 92 8.36 36.88 14.27
C ARG A 92 8.03 38.08 13.38
N VAL A 93 8.97 38.45 12.51
CA VAL A 93 8.74 39.41 11.43
C VAL A 93 7.78 38.79 10.41
N TYR A 94 6.51 39.23 10.44
CA TYR A 94 5.55 38.91 9.39
C TYR A 94 5.86 39.76 8.15
N LEU A 95 6.19 39.10 7.04
CA LEU A 95 6.18 39.72 5.72
C LEU A 95 4.80 39.51 5.11
N GLU A 96 4.07 40.61 4.91
CA GLU A 96 2.79 40.59 4.22
C GLU A 96 2.99 40.23 2.73
N PRO A 97 2.10 39.41 2.14
CA PRO A 97 2.18 39.10 0.72
C PRO A 97 1.81 40.35 -0.09
N VAL A 98 2.67 40.69 -1.05
CA VAL A 98 2.48 41.84 -1.94
C VAL A 98 1.33 41.52 -2.90
N GLN A 99 0.34 42.43 -2.96
CA GLN A 99 -0.78 42.36 -3.91
C GLN A 99 -0.38 42.71 -5.33
#